data_AF-A0A7Z9GYW6-F1
#
_entry.id   AF-A0A7Z9GYW6-F1
#
_cell.length_a   1.000
_cell.length_b   1.000
_cell.length_c   1.000
_cell.angle_alpha   90.00
_cell.angle_beta   90.00
_cell.angle_gamma   90.00
#
_symmetry.space_group_name_H-M   'P 1'
#
loop_
_entity.id
_entity.type
_entity.pdbx_description
1 polymer ?
#
loop_
_entity_poly.entity_id
_entity_poly.type
_entity_poly.pdbx_seq_one_letter_code
_entity_poly.pdbx_strand_id
1 'polypeptide(L)'
;MDHGKKIQDYIKQGDEKFEASGRFPKLARCAQLARMGCVTFIYDMIGYVDSQQVSYQVAHRFAKQRPELDTPEKWGFYGAQAELRLQSIMGLQTYNSIRALDFLEQLPDVDPKRMAVTGSSGGGTQTILLCAIDPRPIAAFPQGMVSTSMQGGCTCENCSLLRVGTGNVELTALFAPKPQGMTAANDWTKEMMTKGYPQLQQVYDLYGVKEKVLCKSLVQFNHNYNYVTRSIMYHWFNKYLDLGLKEPIVEEDYKVLTKEEYTVWNKEHPQPPAGDEQEVALIRQMEKDSQQQMAALVPSDRESLKKYRQTVRAAFRTIIGRSMPKPTDLEAEKTAEINRNGYIEFHEILRYKQFGEELPVVSFFPTKKAWNGEVVVWIDGTGKSSLYDQKNAVSSGVQQLLDAGFSVLGADLIYQGEFLADGKPLPEARKVANPREFAGYTYGYNHSVFAQRVHDVLTLVAHTQEEEHQVKKTHLVATNGAGAYVAAGRAQLGKNITRTVIDTKGFRFQQLKSFRDPGFLPGAVKYGDLPALLALAAPHPLYLLGENGKVPDLVSAVYGSIEKANQVHSQPGNNALQAGLQWIITGDR
;
A
#
# COMPACT_ATOMS: atom_id res chain seq x y z
N MET A 1 -29.63 -0.24 11.50
CA MET A 1 -29.63 0.23 12.90
C MET A 1 -31.06 0.59 13.20
N ASP A 2 -31.63 -0.04 14.22
CA ASP A 2 -32.96 0.24 14.74
C ASP A 2 -32.77 0.82 16.14
N HIS A 3 -33.14 2.08 16.36
CA HIS A 3 -33.03 2.71 17.68
C HIS A 3 -34.07 2.14 18.68
N GLY A 4 -35.07 1.39 18.21
CA GLY A 4 -36.13 0.81 19.03
C GLY A 4 -36.79 1.88 19.90
N LYS A 5 -37.04 1.55 21.17
CA LYS A 5 -37.68 2.47 22.13
C LYS A 5 -36.85 3.72 22.46
N LYS A 6 -35.53 3.72 22.19
CA LYS A 6 -34.65 4.87 22.47
C LYS A 6 -34.94 6.07 21.57
N ILE A 7 -35.71 5.89 20.49
CA ILE A 7 -36.10 6.98 19.61
C ILE A 7 -36.80 8.12 20.36
N GLN A 8 -37.62 7.82 21.36
CA GLN A 8 -38.32 8.83 22.15
C GLN A 8 -37.33 9.72 22.93
N ASP A 9 -36.21 9.17 23.38
CA ASP A 9 -35.16 9.95 24.05
C ASP A 9 -34.41 10.83 23.05
N TYR A 10 -34.09 10.30 21.87
CA TYR A 10 -33.45 11.08 20.80
C TYR A 10 -34.33 12.22 20.29
N ILE A 11 -35.65 12.05 20.26
CA ILE A 11 -36.58 13.14 19.94
C ILE A 11 -36.56 14.22 21.03
N LYS A 12 -36.62 13.83 22.30
CA LYS A 12 -36.54 14.77 23.44
C LYS A 12 -35.22 15.53 23.49
N GLN A 13 -34.12 14.89 23.10
CA GLN A 13 -32.77 15.48 23.06
C GLN A 13 -32.55 16.37 21.82
N GLY A 14 -33.45 16.32 20.84
CA GLY A 14 -33.33 17.07 19.59
C GLY A 14 -32.41 16.44 18.54
N ASP A 15 -31.93 15.23 18.77
CA ASP A 15 -31.21 14.43 17.76
C ASP A 15 -32.13 14.08 16.59
N GLU A 16 -33.34 13.64 16.92
CA GLU A 16 -34.35 13.19 15.95
C GLU A 16 -35.61 14.04 16.04
N LYS A 17 -36.39 14.08 14.96
CA LYS A 17 -37.65 14.86 14.90
C LYS A 17 -38.89 13.98 14.76
N PHE A 18 -38.78 12.87 14.03
CA PHE A 18 -39.89 11.97 13.76
C PHE A 18 -39.56 10.54 14.18
N GLU A 19 -40.58 9.80 14.57
CA GLU A 19 -40.39 8.49 15.18
C GLU A 19 -40.00 7.42 14.17
N ALA A 20 -40.72 7.29 13.04
CA ALA A 20 -40.40 6.25 12.07
C ALA A 20 -39.07 6.53 11.36
N SER A 21 -38.83 7.79 10.98
CA SER A 21 -37.59 8.21 10.34
C SER A 21 -36.39 8.08 11.28
N GLY A 22 -36.49 8.63 12.48
CA GLY A 22 -35.39 8.64 13.43
C GLY A 22 -35.10 7.26 14.04
N ARG A 23 -36.07 6.33 14.03
CA ARG A 23 -35.83 4.93 14.42
C ARG A 23 -34.88 4.21 13.46
N PHE A 24 -34.95 4.54 12.16
CA PHE A 24 -34.15 3.94 11.09
C PHE A 24 -33.40 5.02 10.28
N PRO A 25 -32.41 5.71 10.89
CA PRO A 25 -31.78 6.89 10.29
C PRO A 25 -31.07 6.61 8.96
N LYS A 26 -30.64 5.35 8.72
CA LYS A 26 -30.03 4.96 7.44
C LYS A 26 -31.03 5.05 6.28
N LEU A 27 -32.26 4.56 6.50
CA LEU A 27 -33.33 4.51 5.53
C LEU A 27 -34.07 5.84 5.41
N ALA A 28 -34.17 6.61 6.50
CA ALA A 28 -34.73 7.97 6.48
C ALA A 28 -34.05 8.86 5.41
N ARG A 29 -32.71 8.79 5.31
CA ARG A 29 -31.93 9.48 4.26
C ARG A 29 -32.38 9.09 2.86
N CYS A 30 -32.62 7.80 2.64
CA CYS A 30 -33.01 7.29 1.33
C CYS A 30 -34.43 7.72 0.97
N ALA A 31 -35.36 7.62 1.92
CA ALA A 31 -36.74 8.04 1.74
C ALA A 31 -36.83 9.54 1.43
N GLN A 32 -36.10 10.37 2.17
CA GLN A 32 -36.13 11.81 1.94
C GLN A 32 -35.45 12.22 0.63
N LEU A 33 -34.29 11.64 0.30
CA LEU A 33 -33.64 11.90 -0.98
C LEU A 33 -34.52 11.48 -2.17
N ALA A 34 -35.25 10.36 -2.05
CA ALA A 34 -36.25 9.97 -3.04
C ALA A 34 -37.37 11.01 -3.19
N ARG A 35 -37.90 11.56 -2.08
CA ARG A 35 -38.87 12.67 -2.11
C ARG A 35 -38.30 13.95 -2.72
N MET A 36 -36.99 14.16 -2.62
CA MET A 36 -36.29 15.27 -3.24
C MET A 36 -36.04 15.07 -4.75
N GLY A 37 -36.47 13.95 -5.33
CA GLY A 37 -36.30 13.64 -6.75
C GLY A 37 -35.03 12.85 -7.09
N CYS A 38 -34.34 12.27 -6.10
CA CYS A 38 -33.15 11.46 -6.32
C CYS A 38 -33.47 9.97 -6.27
N VAL A 39 -33.13 9.22 -7.33
CA VAL A 39 -33.02 7.76 -7.22
C VAL A 39 -31.95 7.43 -6.17
N THR A 40 -32.33 6.73 -5.11
CA THR A 40 -31.42 6.44 -4.00
C THR A 40 -31.20 4.94 -3.84
N PHE A 41 -29.94 4.53 -3.81
CA PHE A 41 -29.55 3.14 -3.63
C PHE A 41 -28.73 2.97 -2.35
N ILE A 42 -29.25 2.14 -1.45
CA ILE A 42 -28.55 1.66 -0.25
C ILE A 42 -28.38 0.15 -0.37
N TYR A 43 -27.18 -0.33 -0.08
CA TYR A 43 -26.82 -1.73 -0.22
C TYR A 43 -26.11 -2.24 1.02
N ASP A 44 -26.10 -3.56 1.15
CA ASP A 44 -25.48 -4.23 2.27
C ASP A 44 -23.96 -4.19 2.19
N MET A 45 -23.35 -3.73 3.28
CA MET A 45 -21.93 -4.00 3.52
C MET A 45 -21.74 -5.50 3.77
N ILE A 46 -20.56 -6.01 3.43
CA ILE A 46 -20.22 -7.42 3.60
C ILE A 46 -20.42 -7.83 5.06
N GLY A 47 -21.09 -8.95 5.28
CA GLY A 47 -21.43 -9.47 6.61
C GLY A 47 -22.68 -8.85 7.24
N TYR A 48 -23.41 -7.97 6.56
CA TYR A 48 -24.68 -7.41 7.04
C TYR A 48 -25.87 -7.86 6.20
N VAL A 49 -27.02 -7.97 6.86
CA VAL A 49 -28.34 -8.30 6.28
C VAL A 49 -28.22 -9.48 5.31
N ASP A 50 -28.36 -9.29 4.00
CA ASP A 50 -28.38 -10.38 3.02
C ASP A 50 -26.99 -10.72 2.45
N SER A 51 -26.01 -9.85 2.67
CA SER A 51 -24.61 -10.05 2.31
C SER A 51 -23.89 -10.91 3.35
N GLN A 52 -24.28 -12.18 3.51
CA GLN A 52 -23.71 -13.10 4.50
C GLN A 52 -22.70 -14.12 3.93
N GLN A 53 -22.38 -14.03 2.64
CA GLN A 53 -21.50 -14.99 1.95
C GLN A 53 -20.09 -14.98 2.57
N VAL A 54 -19.64 -13.79 2.96
CA VAL A 54 -18.55 -13.58 3.92
C VAL A 54 -19.18 -13.07 5.20
N SER A 55 -18.99 -13.79 6.31
CA SER A 55 -19.71 -13.54 7.55
C SER A 55 -19.35 -12.19 8.19
N TYR A 56 -20.25 -11.68 9.04
CA TYR A 56 -19.98 -10.54 9.92
C TYR A 56 -18.68 -10.70 10.73
N GLN A 57 -18.40 -11.93 11.18
CA GLN A 57 -17.23 -12.22 12.00
C GLN A 57 -15.95 -12.00 11.21
N VAL A 58 -15.89 -12.47 9.97
CA VAL A 58 -14.74 -12.24 9.09
C VAL A 58 -14.68 -10.76 8.68
N ALA A 59 -15.77 -10.17 8.20
CA ALA A 59 -15.74 -8.82 7.67
C ALA A 59 -15.44 -7.73 8.72
N HIS A 60 -15.99 -7.85 9.94
CA HIS A 60 -15.96 -6.76 10.92
C HIS A 60 -15.28 -7.11 12.25
N ARG A 61 -15.22 -8.40 12.62
CA ARG A 61 -14.73 -8.85 13.94
C ARG A 61 -13.48 -9.74 13.89
N PHE A 62 -12.87 -9.92 12.72
CA PHE A 62 -11.67 -10.73 12.56
C PHE A 62 -10.59 -10.34 13.57
N ALA A 63 -10.10 -11.29 14.36
CA ALA A 63 -9.16 -11.01 15.44
C ALA A 63 -7.94 -11.93 15.43
N LYS A 64 -8.06 -13.17 14.94
CA LYS A 64 -7.01 -14.19 14.96
C LYS A 64 -6.76 -14.72 13.57
N GLN A 65 -5.48 -14.94 13.25
CA GLN A 65 -5.07 -15.60 12.02
C GLN A 65 -5.69 -17.00 11.92
N ARG A 66 -5.94 -17.43 10.69
CA ARG A 66 -6.55 -18.71 10.31
C ARG A 66 -5.52 -19.51 9.50
N PRO A 67 -4.58 -20.24 10.14
CA PRO A 67 -3.47 -20.90 9.45
C PRO A 67 -3.90 -21.88 8.35
N GLU A 68 -5.06 -22.51 8.51
CA GLU A 68 -5.71 -23.38 7.53
C GLU A 68 -6.21 -22.65 6.27
N LEU A 69 -6.31 -21.31 6.34
CA LEU A 69 -6.65 -20.39 5.27
C LEU A 69 -5.51 -19.40 4.99
N ASP A 70 -4.25 -19.80 5.17
CA ASP A 70 -3.09 -18.99 4.80
C ASP A 70 -1.96 -19.84 4.19
N THR A 71 -2.30 -20.62 3.16
CA THR A 71 -1.33 -21.39 2.36
C THR A 71 -1.35 -20.95 0.90
N PRO A 72 -0.26 -21.16 0.13
CA PRO A 72 -0.25 -20.83 -1.31
C PRO A 72 -1.32 -21.58 -2.13
N GLU A 73 -1.87 -22.68 -1.61
CA GLU A 73 -2.91 -23.48 -2.25
C GLU A 73 -4.32 -23.16 -1.74
N LYS A 74 -4.48 -22.58 -0.56
CA LYS A 74 -5.78 -22.21 0.01
C LYS A 74 -5.64 -21.04 0.99
N TRP A 75 -6.31 -19.92 0.68
CA TRP A 75 -6.32 -18.78 1.60
C TRP A 75 -7.64 -18.01 1.64
N GLY A 76 -7.84 -17.34 2.77
CA GLY A 76 -8.91 -16.38 3.04
C GLY A 76 -8.37 -14.97 3.28
N PHE A 77 -9.25 -14.03 3.57
CA PHE A 77 -8.90 -12.65 3.93
C PHE A 77 -8.00 -12.62 5.18
N TYR A 78 -7.19 -11.56 5.25
CA TYR A 78 -6.28 -11.21 6.36
C TYR A 78 -5.04 -12.09 6.54
N GLY A 79 -4.95 -13.23 5.84
CA GLY A 79 -3.72 -14.03 5.76
C GLY A 79 -2.63 -13.34 4.94
N ALA A 80 -1.39 -13.78 5.12
CA ALA A 80 -0.25 -13.31 4.34
C ALA A 80 -0.52 -13.44 2.83
N GLN A 81 -1.13 -14.54 2.38
CA GLN A 81 -1.42 -14.78 0.96
C GLN A 81 -2.42 -13.78 0.37
N ALA A 82 -3.42 -13.35 1.14
CA ALA A 82 -4.36 -12.31 0.72
C ALA A 82 -3.70 -10.93 0.66
N GLU A 83 -2.88 -10.58 1.66
CA GLU A 83 -2.20 -9.29 1.70
C GLU A 83 -1.12 -9.14 0.62
N LEU A 84 -0.39 -10.22 0.32
CA LEU A 84 0.55 -10.29 -0.81
C LEU A 84 -0.15 -10.06 -2.17
N ARG A 85 -1.48 -10.20 -2.22
CA ARG A 85 -2.32 -9.98 -3.40
C ARG A 85 -3.20 -8.72 -3.31
N LEU A 86 -3.04 -7.91 -2.27
CA LEU A 86 -3.89 -6.74 -1.96
C LEU A 86 -5.39 -7.06 -1.90
N GLN A 87 -5.74 -8.24 -1.37
CA GLN A 87 -7.13 -8.66 -1.19
C GLN A 87 -7.61 -8.31 0.22
N SER A 88 -8.54 -7.36 0.33
CA SER A 88 -9.05 -6.89 1.62
C SER A 88 -10.56 -6.69 1.59
N ILE A 89 -11.20 -6.83 2.75
CA ILE A 89 -12.63 -6.53 2.93
C ILE A 89 -12.93 -5.07 2.62
N MET A 90 -12.06 -4.15 3.03
CA MET A 90 -12.21 -2.73 2.71
C MET A 90 -12.23 -2.51 1.20
N GLY A 91 -11.25 -3.06 0.47
CA GLY A 91 -11.17 -2.93 -0.99
C GLY A 91 -12.36 -3.57 -1.70
N LEU A 92 -12.84 -4.73 -1.24
CA LEU A 92 -14.02 -5.38 -1.80
C LEU A 92 -15.30 -4.56 -1.56
N GLN A 93 -15.47 -3.94 -0.39
CA GLN A 93 -16.59 -3.02 -0.15
C GLN A 93 -16.50 -1.77 -1.02
N THR A 94 -15.31 -1.23 -1.26
CA THR A 94 -15.13 -0.08 -2.16
C THR A 94 -15.44 -0.49 -3.59
N TYR A 95 -15.03 -1.69 -4.02
CA TYR A 95 -15.41 -2.26 -5.31
C TYR A 95 -16.93 -2.41 -5.45
N ASN A 96 -17.63 -2.93 -4.43
CA ASN A 96 -19.10 -2.97 -4.42
C ASN A 96 -19.71 -1.57 -4.58
N SER A 97 -19.05 -0.55 -4.02
CA SER A 97 -19.50 0.83 -4.12
C SER A 97 -19.33 1.39 -5.55
N ILE A 98 -18.26 1.02 -6.25
CA ILE A 98 -18.09 1.31 -7.69
C ILE A 98 -19.17 0.58 -8.51
N ARG A 99 -19.43 -0.70 -8.23
CA ARG A 99 -20.50 -1.47 -8.91
C ARG A 99 -21.90 -0.91 -8.64
N ALA A 100 -22.12 -0.33 -7.46
CA ALA A 100 -23.36 0.36 -7.14
C ALA A 100 -23.57 1.60 -8.02
N LEU A 101 -22.50 2.34 -8.33
CA LEU A 101 -22.57 3.44 -9.31
C LEU A 101 -22.86 2.91 -10.72
N ASP A 102 -22.21 1.82 -11.15
CA ASP A 102 -22.47 1.21 -12.46
C ASP A 102 -23.93 0.76 -12.60
N PHE A 103 -24.52 0.20 -11.54
CA PHE A 103 -25.92 -0.18 -11.50
C PHE A 103 -26.83 1.04 -11.64
N LEU A 104 -26.56 2.11 -10.88
CA LEU A 104 -27.33 3.36 -10.97
C LEU A 104 -27.28 3.95 -12.39
N GLU A 105 -26.12 3.96 -13.05
CA GLU A 105 -25.98 4.46 -14.43
C GLU A 105 -26.83 3.70 -15.47
N GLN A 106 -27.24 2.47 -15.16
CA GLN A 106 -28.06 1.66 -16.06
C GLN A 106 -29.56 1.92 -15.89
N LEU A 107 -29.99 2.59 -14.82
CA LEU A 107 -31.40 2.87 -14.58
C LEU A 107 -31.88 4.02 -15.48
N PRO A 108 -33.03 3.87 -16.16
CA PRO A 108 -33.52 4.87 -17.11
C PRO A 108 -33.84 6.22 -16.46
N ASP A 109 -34.15 6.22 -15.16
CA ASP A 109 -34.54 7.41 -14.40
C ASP A 109 -33.35 8.07 -13.65
N VAL A 110 -32.11 7.62 -13.91
CA VAL A 110 -30.90 8.19 -13.32
C VAL A 110 -30.18 9.08 -14.33
N ASP A 111 -29.87 10.32 -13.91
CA ASP A 111 -28.93 11.17 -14.63
C ASP A 111 -27.49 10.86 -14.17
N PRO A 112 -26.64 10.25 -15.02
CA PRO A 112 -25.29 9.86 -14.64
C PRO A 112 -24.38 11.06 -14.36
N LYS A 113 -24.77 12.28 -14.76
CA LYS A 113 -24.01 13.51 -14.48
C LYS A 113 -24.29 14.10 -13.10
N ARG A 114 -25.29 13.59 -12.37
CA ARG A 114 -25.75 14.12 -11.08
C ARG A 114 -25.73 13.07 -9.97
N MET A 115 -24.56 12.45 -9.77
CA MET A 115 -24.36 11.47 -8.71
C MET A 115 -23.81 12.09 -7.43
N ALA A 116 -24.42 11.75 -6.29
CA ALA A 116 -23.89 12.08 -4.98
C ALA A 116 -23.77 10.85 -4.09
N VAL A 117 -22.80 10.88 -3.18
CA VAL A 117 -22.51 9.74 -2.29
C VAL A 117 -22.43 10.18 -0.83
N THR A 118 -23.01 9.39 0.07
CA THR A 118 -22.96 9.65 1.52
C THR A 118 -22.98 8.36 2.32
N GLY A 119 -22.30 8.36 3.46
CA GLY A 119 -22.25 7.25 4.39
C GLY A 119 -21.84 7.73 5.78
N SER A 120 -22.05 6.88 6.79
CA SER A 120 -21.75 7.18 8.20
C SER A 120 -20.70 6.22 8.75
N SER A 121 -19.74 6.72 9.53
CA SER A 121 -18.75 5.88 10.22
C SER A 121 -17.98 5.02 9.20
N GLY A 122 -18.06 3.68 9.24
CA GLY A 122 -17.51 2.83 8.17
C GLY A 122 -18.03 3.14 6.76
N GLY A 123 -19.30 3.58 6.62
CA GLY A 123 -19.82 4.11 5.36
C GLY A 123 -19.23 5.48 5.00
N GLY A 124 -18.83 6.27 5.99
CA GLY A 124 -18.06 7.50 5.81
C GLY A 124 -16.67 7.18 5.25
N THR A 125 -15.97 6.17 5.81
CA THR A 125 -14.73 5.65 5.23
C THR A 125 -14.90 5.26 3.76
N GLN A 126 -15.95 4.49 3.43
CA GLN A 126 -16.22 4.09 2.04
C GLN A 126 -16.56 5.28 1.14
N THR A 127 -17.25 6.31 1.65
CA THR A 127 -17.51 7.56 0.92
C THR A 127 -16.21 8.29 0.58
N ILE A 128 -15.29 8.41 1.54
CA ILE A 128 -13.97 9.02 1.33
C ILE A 128 -13.22 8.30 0.21
N LEU A 129 -13.14 6.97 0.30
CA LEU A 129 -12.37 6.17 -0.65
C LEU A 129 -12.99 6.16 -2.05
N LEU A 130 -14.31 5.99 -2.16
CA LEU A 130 -15.00 6.02 -3.45
C LEU A 130 -14.79 7.35 -4.16
N CYS A 131 -14.97 8.47 -3.44
CA CYS A 131 -14.75 9.81 -3.98
C CYS A 131 -13.30 10.06 -4.40
N ALA A 132 -12.33 9.43 -3.75
CA ALA A 132 -10.92 9.57 -4.10
C ALA A 132 -10.54 8.83 -5.39
N ILE A 133 -11.24 7.75 -5.75
CA ILE A 133 -10.82 6.85 -6.84
C ILE A 133 -11.81 6.77 -8.01
N ASP A 134 -13.04 7.23 -7.85
CA ASP A 134 -14.07 7.21 -8.88
C ASP A 134 -14.48 8.64 -9.27
N PRO A 135 -14.41 9.02 -10.56
CA PRO A 135 -14.70 10.37 -10.99
C PRO A 135 -16.20 10.69 -11.11
N ARG A 136 -17.12 9.71 -11.00
CA ARG A 136 -18.55 9.94 -11.25
C ARG A 136 -19.26 10.76 -10.17
N PRO A 137 -19.01 10.59 -8.86
CA PRO A 137 -19.65 11.43 -7.86
C PRO A 137 -19.28 12.91 -8.05
N ILE A 138 -20.28 13.79 -8.08
CA ILE A 138 -20.13 15.25 -8.20
C ILE A 138 -20.32 15.96 -6.85
N ALA A 139 -20.94 15.31 -5.88
CA ALA A 139 -21.08 15.80 -4.52
C ALA A 139 -20.95 14.67 -3.50
N ALA A 140 -20.40 14.97 -2.32
CA ALA A 140 -20.18 13.97 -1.28
C ALA A 140 -20.58 14.46 0.11
N PHE A 141 -20.95 13.51 0.98
CA PHE A 141 -21.15 13.76 2.41
C PHE A 141 -20.60 12.62 3.29
N PRO A 142 -19.26 12.52 3.48
CA PRO A 142 -18.63 11.51 4.31
C PRO A 142 -18.81 11.82 5.82
N GLN A 143 -19.83 11.23 6.45
CA GLN A 143 -20.20 11.56 7.82
C GLN A 143 -19.50 10.71 8.88
N GLY A 144 -19.09 11.35 9.98
CA GLY A 144 -18.64 10.68 11.21
C GLY A 144 -17.32 9.94 11.09
N MET A 145 -16.45 10.31 10.14
CA MET A 145 -15.15 9.64 9.95
C MET A 145 -14.01 10.54 9.51
N VAL A 146 -14.30 11.66 8.82
CA VAL A 146 -13.27 12.65 8.50
C VAL A 146 -12.74 13.22 9.83
N SER A 147 -11.54 12.81 10.21
CA SER A 147 -10.92 13.21 11.47
C SER A 147 -9.40 13.03 11.44
N THR A 148 -8.72 13.73 12.34
CA THR A 148 -7.27 13.62 12.54
C THR A 148 -6.88 12.58 13.58
N SER A 149 -7.82 12.13 14.43
CA SER A 149 -7.53 11.30 15.61
C SER A 149 -7.96 9.84 15.47
N MET A 150 -8.94 9.53 14.61
CA MET A 150 -9.43 8.17 14.37
C MET A 150 -9.45 7.88 12.86
N GLN A 151 -8.84 6.77 12.48
CA GLN A 151 -8.63 6.41 11.07
C GLN A 151 -9.46 5.19 10.63
N GLY A 152 -10.43 4.76 11.45
CA GLY A 152 -11.28 3.58 11.20
C GLY A 152 -10.92 2.42 12.14
N GLY A 153 -11.89 1.99 12.95
CA GLY A 153 -11.68 0.99 14.00
C GLY A 153 -11.97 -0.44 13.54
N CYS A 154 -12.79 -0.58 12.51
CA CYS A 154 -13.16 -1.86 11.94
C CYS A 154 -12.09 -2.37 10.95
N THR A 155 -12.03 -3.68 10.79
CA THR A 155 -11.21 -4.31 9.74
C THR A 155 -11.65 -3.91 8.34
N CYS A 156 -12.95 -3.62 8.13
CA CYS A 156 -13.49 -3.20 6.84
C CYS A 156 -13.15 -1.74 6.44
N GLU A 157 -12.44 -1.01 7.30
CA GLU A 157 -12.06 0.40 7.11
C GLU A 157 -10.55 0.60 6.89
N ASN A 158 -9.80 -0.51 6.86
CA ASN A 158 -8.36 -0.53 6.80
C ASN A 158 -7.88 -1.56 5.77
N CYS A 159 -6.75 -1.28 5.14
CA CYS A 159 -5.95 -2.25 4.39
C CYS A 159 -4.48 -1.85 4.46
N SER A 160 -3.58 -2.76 4.09
CA SER A 160 -2.17 -2.42 3.92
C SER A 160 -1.99 -1.27 2.94
N LEU A 161 -1.00 -0.41 3.19
CA LEU A 161 -0.56 0.73 2.36
C LEU A 161 -1.52 1.93 2.27
N LEU A 162 -2.63 1.95 3.01
CA LEU A 162 -3.66 2.98 2.83
C LEU A 162 -3.29 4.38 3.35
N ARG A 163 -2.58 4.45 4.48
CA ARG A 163 -2.35 5.67 5.27
C ARG A 163 -0.89 5.83 5.70
N VAL A 164 0.06 5.38 4.88
CA VAL A 164 1.48 5.59 5.16
C VAL A 164 1.82 7.05 4.93
N GLY A 165 2.14 7.78 6.01
CA GLY A 165 2.43 9.22 5.95
C GLY A 165 1.23 10.12 5.67
N THR A 166 0.00 9.59 5.74
CA THR A 166 -1.23 10.32 5.40
C THR A 166 -2.39 9.91 6.34
N GLY A 167 -3.59 10.45 6.13
CA GLY A 167 -4.77 10.14 6.93
C GLY A 167 -6.09 10.57 6.26
N ASN A 168 -7.20 10.31 6.95
CA ASN A 168 -8.55 10.52 6.43
C ASN A 168 -8.81 11.95 5.95
N VAL A 169 -8.19 12.98 6.54
CA VAL A 169 -8.35 14.38 6.07
C VAL A 169 -7.74 14.56 4.68
N GLU A 170 -6.51 14.09 4.44
CA GLU A 170 -5.87 14.20 3.13
C GLU A 170 -6.55 13.30 2.09
N LEU A 171 -6.96 12.09 2.47
CA LEU A 171 -7.75 11.23 1.58
C LEU A 171 -9.10 11.89 1.19
N THR A 172 -9.73 12.61 2.11
CA THR A 172 -10.95 13.39 1.84
C THR A 172 -10.66 14.60 0.93
N ALA A 173 -9.45 15.15 1.00
CA ALA A 173 -9.03 16.26 0.15
C ALA A 173 -8.89 15.86 -1.34
N LEU A 174 -8.70 14.57 -1.65
CA LEU A 174 -8.60 14.07 -3.03
C LEU A 174 -9.88 14.30 -3.86
N PHE A 175 -11.01 14.60 -3.21
CA PHE A 175 -12.24 14.97 -3.92
C PHE A 175 -12.25 16.44 -4.41
N ALA A 176 -11.32 17.28 -3.95
CA ALA A 176 -11.21 18.66 -4.42
C ALA A 176 -11.02 18.69 -5.95
N PRO A 177 -11.66 19.62 -6.68
CA PRO A 177 -12.47 20.76 -6.21
C PRO A 177 -13.99 20.48 -6.09
N LYS A 178 -14.42 19.21 -6.06
CA LYS A 178 -15.85 18.88 -6.08
C LYS A 178 -16.52 19.11 -4.71
N PRO A 179 -17.80 19.52 -4.67
CA PRO A 179 -18.51 19.78 -3.42
C PRO A 179 -18.55 18.65 -2.38
N GLN A 180 -17.98 18.85 -1.19
CA GLN A 180 -18.13 17.93 -0.06
C GLN A 180 -18.55 18.58 1.27
N GLY A 181 -19.49 17.94 1.97
CA GLY A 181 -19.98 18.36 3.28
C GLY A 181 -19.78 17.30 4.36
N MET A 182 -19.65 17.71 5.61
CA MET A 182 -19.59 16.82 6.78
C MET A 182 -20.03 17.56 8.04
N THR A 183 -20.24 16.83 9.14
CA THR A 183 -20.40 17.43 10.47
C THR A 183 -19.42 16.83 11.48
N ALA A 184 -19.13 17.61 12.52
CA ALA A 184 -18.38 17.16 13.68
C ALA A 184 -19.35 16.86 14.84
N ALA A 185 -19.21 15.71 15.49
CA ALA A 185 -19.99 15.29 16.64
C ALA A 185 -19.10 15.16 17.88
N ASN A 186 -19.69 14.85 19.05
CA ASN A 186 -18.97 14.50 20.28
C ASN A 186 -18.34 13.10 20.18
N ASP A 187 -17.40 12.97 19.26
CA ASP A 187 -16.62 11.77 18.98
C ASP A 187 -15.23 12.18 18.46
N TRP A 188 -14.55 11.29 17.74
CA TRP A 188 -13.24 11.57 17.15
C TRP A 188 -13.23 12.74 16.14
N THR A 189 -14.38 13.13 15.59
CA THR A 189 -14.54 14.26 14.66
C THR A 189 -14.61 15.62 15.36
N LYS A 190 -14.74 15.68 16.70
CA LYS A 190 -14.93 16.95 17.46
C LYS A 190 -13.86 18.02 17.21
N GLU A 191 -12.65 17.61 16.84
CA GLU A 191 -11.53 18.51 16.55
C GLU A 191 -11.49 18.99 15.09
N MET A 192 -12.43 18.57 14.24
CA MET A 192 -12.42 18.95 12.82
C MET A 192 -12.44 20.47 12.62
N MET A 193 -13.15 21.21 13.46
CA MET A 193 -13.22 22.67 13.34
C MET A 193 -11.87 23.37 13.56
N THR A 194 -10.94 22.74 14.28
CA THR A 194 -9.62 23.33 14.60
C THR A 194 -8.45 22.67 13.88
N LYS A 195 -8.54 21.38 13.51
CA LYS A 195 -7.44 20.64 12.90
C LYS A 195 -7.68 20.26 11.44
N GLY A 196 -8.77 19.58 11.12
CA GLY A 196 -8.97 18.99 9.78
C GLY A 196 -9.71 19.88 8.77
N TYR A 197 -10.79 20.56 9.17
CA TYR A 197 -11.56 21.42 8.28
C TYR A 197 -10.77 22.63 7.77
N PRO A 198 -9.96 23.34 8.59
CA PRO A 198 -9.08 24.39 8.07
C PRO A 198 -8.12 23.89 6.99
N GLN A 199 -7.58 22.68 7.12
CA GLN A 199 -6.71 22.06 6.10
C GLN A 199 -7.48 21.76 4.81
N LEU A 200 -8.70 21.21 4.91
CA LEU A 200 -9.56 21.02 3.74
C LEU A 200 -9.88 22.34 3.04
N GLN A 201 -10.19 23.39 3.81
CA GLN A 201 -10.44 24.72 3.27
C GLN A 201 -9.22 25.26 2.52
N GLN A 202 -8.01 25.10 3.06
CA GLN A 202 -6.77 25.50 2.38
C GLN A 202 -6.62 24.79 1.03
N VAL A 203 -6.87 23.47 0.96
CA VAL A 203 -6.80 22.73 -0.31
C VAL A 203 -7.84 23.24 -1.31
N TYR A 204 -9.09 23.47 -0.89
CA TYR A 204 -10.14 23.97 -1.78
C TYR A 204 -9.90 25.41 -2.23
N ASP A 205 -9.23 26.22 -1.40
CA ASP A 205 -8.85 27.61 -1.72
C ASP A 205 -7.79 27.66 -2.83
N LEU A 206 -6.91 26.65 -2.95
CA LEU A 206 -5.98 26.53 -4.10
C LEU A 206 -6.72 26.46 -5.45
N TYR A 207 -7.96 25.98 -5.45
CA TYR A 207 -8.83 25.91 -6.63
C TYR A 207 -9.82 27.07 -6.73
N GLY A 208 -9.76 28.05 -5.81
CA GLY A 208 -10.70 29.18 -5.76
C GLY A 208 -12.13 28.79 -5.39
N VAL A 209 -12.35 27.62 -4.76
CA VAL A 209 -13.69 27.09 -4.44
C VAL A 209 -13.83 26.70 -2.96
N LYS A 210 -13.27 27.52 -2.06
CA LYS A 210 -13.29 27.29 -0.60
C LYS A 210 -14.70 27.01 -0.05
N GLU A 211 -15.73 27.56 -0.66
CA GLU A 211 -17.16 27.36 -0.33
C GLU A 211 -17.72 25.98 -0.70
N LYS A 212 -16.99 25.20 -1.52
CA LYS A 212 -17.34 23.82 -1.89
C LYS A 212 -16.89 22.79 -0.86
N VAL A 213 -16.34 23.20 0.28
CA VAL A 213 -16.13 22.32 1.43
C VAL A 213 -16.83 22.87 2.66
N LEU A 214 -17.59 22.02 3.35
CA LEU A 214 -18.37 22.39 4.54
C LEU A 214 -18.13 21.42 5.69
N CYS A 215 -17.79 21.95 6.86
CA CYS A 215 -17.90 21.23 8.12
C CYS A 215 -18.74 22.05 9.12
N LYS A 216 -19.80 21.45 9.67
CA LYS A 216 -20.61 22.05 10.74
C LYS A 216 -20.33 21.37 12.08
N SER A 217 -20.13 22.16 13.13
CA SER A 217 -20.02 21.62 14.49
C SER A 217 -21.40 21.30 15.04
N LEU A 218 -21.56 20.05 15.45
CA LEU A 218 -22.74 19.48 16.11
C LEU A 218 -22.30 18.68 17.36
N VAL A 219 -21.26 19.15 18.05
CA VAL A 219 -20.64 18.48 19.21
C VAL A 219 -21.56 18.38 20.44
N GLN A 220 -22.76 18.95 20.40
CA GLN A 220 -23.81 18.67 21.36
C GLN A 220 -24.40 17.25 21.20
N PHE A 221 -24.25 16.64 20.03
CA PHE A 221 -24.72 15.28 19.75
C PHE A 221 -23.55 14.30 19.76
N ASN A 222 -23.78 13.08 20.27
CA ASN A 222 -22.81 11.98 20.21
C ASN A 222 -22.64 11.46 18.77
N HIS A 223 -21.80 10.45 18.54
CA HIS A 223 -21.58 9.87 17.20
C HIS A 223 -22.90 9.54 16.47
N ASN A 224 -23.18 10.21 15.35
CA ASN A 224 -24.50 10.17 14.73
C ASN A 224 -24.52 10.41 13.20
N TYR A 225 -25.70 10.13 12.63
CA TYR A 225 -26.22 10.74 11.41
C TYR A 225 -27.70 11.09 11.61
N ASN A 226 -27.93 11.93 12.62
CA ASN A 226 -29.24 12.29 13.15
C ASN A 226 -29.99 13.29 12.24
N TYR A 227 -31.22 13.66 12.60
CA TYR A 227 -32.07 14.55 11.78
C TYR A 227 -31.39 15.88 11.45
N VAL A 228 -30.65 16.46 12.40
CA VAL A 228 -29.93 17.73 12.20
C VAL A 228 -28.81 17.57 11.17
N THR A 229 -28.02 16.49 11.27
CA THR A 229 -26.98 16.16 10.30
C THR A 229 -27.57 15.85 8.92
N ARG A 230 -28.67 15.09 8.86
CA ARG A 230 -29.39 14.77 7.61
C ARG A 230 -29.91 16.02 6.92
N SER A 231 -30.49 16.94 7.68
CA SER A 231 -30.94 18.23 7.16
C SER A 231 -29.79 18.97 6.47
N ILE A 232 -28.62 19.10 7.08
CA ILE A 232 -27.46 19.75 6.46
C ILE A 232 -27.08 19.05 5.13
N MET A 233 -27.08 17.71 5.10
CA MET A 233 -26.82 16.95 3.87
C MET A 233 -27.88 17.20 2.79
N TYR A 234 -29.16 17.25 3.14
CA TYR A 234 -30.24 17.52 2.17
C TYR A 234 -30.06 18.89 1.51
N HIS A 235 -29.76 19.93 2.28
CA HIS A 235 -29.50 21.27 1.71
C HIS A 235 -28.23 21.27 0.85
N TRP A 236 -27.19 20.52 1.25
CA TRP A 236 -25.97 20.35 0.45
C TRP A 236 -26.26 19.70 -0.91
N PHE A 237 -27.00 18.59 -0.93
CA PHE A 237 -27.34 17.90 -2.17
C PHE A 237 -28.37 18.66 -3.00
N ASN A 238 -29.34 19.35 -2.39
CA ASN A 238 -30.25 20.25 -3.11
C ASN A 238 -29.50 21.27 -3.96
N LYS A 239 -28.47 21.90 -3.36
CA LYS A 239 -27.61 22.87 -4.05
C LYS A 239 -26.77 22.24 -5.16
N TYR A 240 -26.03 21.16 -4.87
CA TYR A 240 -24.99 20.67 -5.79
C TYR A 240 -25.47 19.61 -6.79
N LEU A 241 -26.65 19.04 -6.59
CA LEU A 241 -27.36 18.26 -7.61
C LEU A 241 -28.38 19.10 -8.40
N ASP A 242 -28.46 20.41 -8.11
CA ASP A 242 -29.36 21.35 -8.76
C ASP A 242 -30.82 20.86 -8.78
N LEU A 243 -31.34 20.50 -7.59
CA LEU A 243 -32.70 19.94 -7.47
C LEU A 243 -33.80 21.00 -7.46
N GLY A 244 -33.44 22.29 -7.25
CA GLY A 244 -34.37 23.41 -7.31
C GLY A 244 -35.44 23.44 -6.21
N LEU A 245 -35.27 22.71 -5.11
CA LEU A 245 -36.26 22.64 -4.04
C LEU A 245 -36.18 23.86 -3.13
N LYS A 246 -37.35 24.32 -2.66
CA LYS A 246 -37.45 25.42 -1.70
C LYS A 246 -36.98 24.97 -0.32
N GLU A 247 -36.06 25.73 0.26
CA GLU A 247 -35.54 25.51 1.62
C GLU A 247 -36.42 26.22 2.68
N PRO A 248 -36.51 25.70 3.93
CA PRO A 248 -35.78 24.54 4.43
C PRO A 248 -36.37 23.21 3.98
N ILE A 249 -35.50 22.24 3.68
CA ILE A 249 -35.91 20.85 3.46
C ILE A 249 -36.19 20.20 4.81
N VAL A 250 -37.44 19.79 5.03
CA VAL A 250 -37.88 19.10 6.24
C VAL A 250 -38.12 17.64 5.89
N GLU A 251 -37.40 16.75 6.56
CA GLU A 251 -37.66 15.30 6.47
C GLU A 251 -39.04 14.97 7.02
N GLU A 252 -39.66 13.89 6.54
CA GLU A 252 -40.90 13.35 7.08
C GLU A 252 -40.78 11.85 7.33
N ASP A 253 -41.67 11.31 8.17
CA ASP A 253 -41.81 9.87 8.36
C ASP A 253 -42.09 9.14 7.05
N TYR A 254 -41.74 7.85 7.00
CA TYR A 254 -41.96 6.99 5.84
C TYR A 254 -42.46 5.62 6.30
N LYS A 255 -43.12 4.89 5.39
CA LYS A 255 -43.55 3.51 5.67
C LYS A 255 -42.33 2.59 5.70
N VAL A 256 -42.05 2.00 6.85
CA VAL A 256 -40.96 1.03 7.02
C VAL A 256 -41.31 -0.25 6.26
N LEU A 257 -40.36 -0.75 5.47
CA LEU A 257 -40.49 -2.01 4.74
C LEU A 257 -40.49 -3.20 5.71
N THR A 258 -41.27 -4.24 5.41
CA THR A 258 -41.16 -5.53 6.08
C THR A 258 -39.86 -6.24 5.69
N LYS A 259 -39.50 -7.29 6.43
CA LYS A 259 -38.31 -8.09 6.12
C LYS A 259 -38.36 -8.71 4.74
N GLU A 260 -39.54 -9.18 4.35
CA GLU A 260 -39.81 -9.79 3.05
C GLU A 260 -39.72 -8.76 1.92
N GLU A 261 -40.04 -7.49 2.19
CA GLU A 261 -39.97 -6.40 1.21
C GLU A 261 -38.53 -5.91 0.96
N TYR A 262 -37.63 -5.98 1.95
CA TYR A 262 -36.24 -5.52 1.77
C TYR A 262 -35.23 -6.64 1.48
N THR A 263 -35.58 -7.91 1.68
CA THR A 263 -34.67 -9.01 1.37
C THR A 263 -34.62 -9.29 -0.13
N VAL A 264 -33.44 -9.53 -0.67
CA VAL A 264 -33.25 -9.90 -2.08
C VAL A 264 -33.35 -11.41 -2.31
N TRP A 265 -33.32 -12.21 -1.24
CA TRP A 265 -33.41 -13.67 -1.33
C TRP A 265 -34.85 -14.15 -1.12
N ASN A 266 -35.36 -14.94 -2.06
CA ASN A 266 -36.70 -15.52 -1.99
C ASN A 266 -36.73 -16.90 -2.69
N LYS A 267 -37.93 -17.45 -2.93
CA LYS A 267 -38.08 -18.76 -3.57
C LYS A 267 -37.56 -18.79 -5.02
N GLU A 268 -37.63 -17.67 -5.73
CA GLU A 268 -37.16 -17.51 -7.12
C GLU A 268 -35.67 -17.14 -7.17
N HIS A 269 -35.17 -16.47 -6.13
CA HIS A 269 -33.78 -16.07 -5.97
C HIS A 269 -33.20 -16.62 -4.65
N PRO A 270 -32.80 -17.91 -4.61
CA PRO A 270 -32.32 -18.51 -3.37
C PRO A 270 -31.00 -17.87 -2.91
N GLN A 271 -30.81 -17.82 -1.59
CA GLN A 271 -29.57 -17.32 -0.98
C GLN A 271 -28.36 -18.15 -1.46
N PRO A 272 -27.26 -17.51 -1.88
CA PRO A 272 -26.08 -18.23 -2.32
C PRO A 272 -25.31 -18.85 -1.12
N PRO A 273 -24.41 -19.83 -1.39
CA PRO A 273 -23.56 -20.41 -0.36
C PRO A 273 -22.73 -19.38 0.42
N ALA A 274 -22.33 -19.74 1.63
CA ALA A 274 -21.55 -18.92 2.54
C ALA A 274 -20.49 -19.75 3.30
N GLY A 275 -19.58 -19.07 3.99
CA GLY A 275 -18.54 -19.70 4.80
C GLY A 275 -17.19 -19.78 4.09
N ASP A 276 -16.24 -20.49 4.69
CA ASP A 276 -14.83 -20.44 4.28
C ASP A 276 -14.60 -20.90 2.83
N GLU A 277 -15.32 -21.92 2.36
CA GLU A 277 -15.21 -22.36 0.96
C GLU A 277 -15.67 -21.28 -0.02
N GLN A 278 -16.74 -20.55 0.32
CA GLN A 278 -17.21 -19.42 -0.49
C GLN A 278 -16.23 -18.25 -0.44
N GLU A 279 -15.65 -17.97 0.73
CA GLU A 279 -14.61 -16.97 0.91
C GLU A 279 -13.38 -17.27 0.02
N VAL A 280 -12.89 -18.51 0.08
CA VAL A 280 -11.78 -19.00 -0.75
C VAL A 280 -12.12 -18.88 -2.24
N ALA A 281 -13.32 -19.30 -2.66
CA ALA A 281 -13.76 -19.20 -4.05
C ALA A 281 -13.76 -17.75 -4.56
N LEU A 282 -14.29 -16.82 -3.76
CA LEU A 282 -14.30 -15.39 -4.07
C LEU A 282 -12.88 -14.83 -4.24
N ILE A 283 -12.01 -15.12 -3.28
CA ILE A 283 -10.62 -14.64 -3.30
C ILE A 283 -9.83 -15.23 -4.47
N ARG A 284 -10.08 -16.49 -4.82
CA ARG A 284 -9.47 -17.13 -6.00
C ARG A 284 -9.96 -16.52 -7.29
N GLN A 285 -11.23 -16.12 -7.38
CA GLN A 285 -11.72 -15.39 -8.53
C GLN A 285 -11.04 -14.01 -8.66
N MET A 286 -10.90 -13.27 -7.54
CA MET A 286 -10.16 -11.99 -7.54
C MET A 286 -8.70 -12.16 -7.97
N GLU A 287 -8.04 -13.24 -7.55
CA GLU A 287 -6.68 -13.57 -8.00
C GLU A 287 -6.66 -13.85 -9.50
N LYS A 288 -7.56 -14.70 -10.00
CA LYS A 288 -7.64 -15.07 -11.42
C LYS A 288 -7.79 -13.83 -12.30
N ASP A 289 -8.68 -12.91 -11.95
CA ASP A 289 -8.89 -11.66 -12.69
C ASP A 289 -7.61 -10.81 -12.72
N SER A 290 -6.92 -10.70 -11.58
CA SER A 290 -5.65 -9.97 -11.49
C SER A 290 -4.53 -10.67 -12.28
N GLN A 291 -4.45 -12.00 -12.24
CA GLN A 291 -3.44 -12.76 -12.99
C GLN A 291 -3.65 -12.64 -14.50
N GLN A 292 -4.90 -12.65 -14.98
CA GLN A 292 -5.21 -12.43 -16.39
C GLN A 292 -4.75 -11.04 -16.85
N GLN A 293 -5.02 -9.99 -16.06
CA GLN A 293 -4.55 -8.64 -16.34
C GLN A 293 -3.02 -8.55 -16.38
N MET A 294 -2.33 -9.18 -15.43
CA MET A 294 -0.87 -9.19 -15.38
C MET A 294 -0.24 -10.00 -16.50
N ALA A 295 -0.82 -11.14 -16.87
CA ALA A 295 -0.37 -11.95 -18.00
C ALA A 295 -0.49 -11.18 -19.33
N ALA A 296 -1.56 -10.41 -19.51
CA ALA A 296 -1.75 -9.54 -20.68
C ALA A 296 -0.77 -8.36 -20.73
N LEU A 297 -0.07 -8.05 -19.63
CA LEU A 297 0.98 -7.03 -19.57
C LEU A 297 2.39 -7.58 -19.81
N VAL A 298 2.58 -8.90 -19.91
CA VAL A 298 3.91 -9.48 -20.17
C VAL A 298 4.45 -8.94 -21.50
N PRO A 299 5.61 -8.27 -21.51
CA PRO A 299 6.13 -7.63 -22.71
C PRO A 299 6.53 -8.62 -23.81
N SER A 300 6.22 -8.26 -25.06
CA SER A 300 6.69 -8.93 -26.28
C SER A 300 7.57 -8.03 -27.15
N ASP A 301 7.55 -6.72 -26.90
CA ASP A 301 8.33 -5.69 -27.61
C ASP A 301 8.66 -4.48 -26.69
N ARG A 302 9.32 -3.45 -27.25
CA ARG A 302 9.69 -2.22 -26.53
C ARG A 302 8.48 -1.42 -26.03
N GLU A 303 7.37 -1.38 -26.78
CA GLU A 303 6.19 -0.59 -26.42
C GLU A 303 5.37 -1.27 -25.32
N SER A 304 5.16 -2.57 -25.42
CA SER A 304 4.55 -3.37 -24.35
C SER A 304 5.40 -3.35 -23.07
N LEU A 305 6.74 -3.30 -23.15
CA LEU A 305 7.60 -3.08 -21.98
C LEU A 305 7.37 -1.71 -21.33
N LYS A 306 7.14 -0.66 -22.11
CA LYS A 306 6.79 0.66 -21.58
C LYS A 306 5.48 0.61 -20.79
N LYS A 307 4.46 -0.08 -21.34
CA LYS A 307 3.17 -0.30 -20.66
C LYS A 307 3.33 -1.12 -19.37
N TYR A 308 4.08 -2.23 -19.43
CA TYR A 308 4.41 -3.04 -18.26
C TYR A 308 5.06 -2.20 -17.15
N ARG A 309 6.00 -1.30 -17.49
CA ARG A 309 6.62 -0.39 -16.51
C ARG A 309 5.66 0.65 -15.97
N GLN A 310 4.82 1.24 -16.83
CA GLN A 310 3.82 2.22 -16.40
C GLN A 310 2.88 1.65 -15.35
N THR A 311 2.55 0.35 -15.41
CA THR A 311 1.73 -0.32 -14.41
C THR A 311 2.57 -0.90 -13.26
N VAL A 312 3.47 -1.83 -13.56
CA VAL A 312 4.15 -2.67 -12.55
C VAL A 312 5.24 -1.89 -11.80
N ARG A 313 6.03 -1.06 -12.49
CA ARG A 313 7.02 -0.22 -11.80
C ARG A 313 6.34 0.85 -10.95
N ALA A 314 5.27 1.46 -11.46
CA ALA A 314 4.50 2.45 -10.70
C ALA A 314 3.89 1.82 -9.45
N ALA A 315 3.31 0.62 -9.56
CA ALA A 315 2.79 -0.12 -8.41
C ALA A 315 3.88 -0.37 -7.35
N PHE A 316 5.03 -0.94 -7.72
CA PHE A 316 6.11 -1.15 -6.76
C PHE A 316 6.68 0.14 -6.21
N ARG A 317 6.75 1.22 -7.00
CA ARG A 317 7.16 2.54 -6.50
C ARG A 317 6.21 3.05 -5.42
N THR A 318 4.90 2.90 -5.61
CA THR A 318 3.89 3.26 -4.61
C THR A 318 3.99 2.36 -3.36
N ILE A 319 4.15 1.05 -3.53
CA ILE A 319 4.27 0.08 -2.44
C ILE A 319 5.52 0.32 -1.59
N ILE A 320 6.67 0.56 -2.24
CA ILE A 320 7.93 0.90 -1.57
C ILE A 320 7.80 2.28 -0.93
N GLY A 321 7.14 3.23 -1.61
CA GLY A 321 6.85 4.56 -1.10
C GLY A 321 8.05 5.49 -1.04
N ARG A 322 9.15 5.15 -1.73
CA ARG A 322 10.36 5.97 -1.79
C ARG A 322 11.09 5.87 -3.12
N SER A 323 11.71 6.97 -3.51
CA SER A 323 12.66 7.06 -4.62
C SER A 323 14.09 7.22 -4.10
N MET A 324 15.07 7.05 -4.98
CA MET A 324 16.46 7.39 -4.65
C MET A 324 16.54 8.85 -4.17
N PRO A 325 17.15 9.12 -2.99
CA PRO A 325 17.38 10.50 -2.56
C PRO A 325 18.38 11.20 -3.47
N LYS A 326 18.42 12.53 -3.41
CA LYS A 326 19.55 13.24 -4.01
C LYS A 326 20.77 13.02 -3.11
N PRO A 327 21.97 12.86 -3.67
CA PRO A 327 23.19 12.72 -2.86
C PRO A 327 23.37 13.89 -1.88
N THR A 328 23.00 15.11 -2.29
CA THR A 328 23.05 16.32 -1.46
C THR A 328 22.09 16.34 -0.27
N ASP A 329 21.13 15.42 -0.22
CA ASP A 329 20.18 15.29 0.90
C ASP A 329 20.74 14.36 2.01
N LEU A 330 21.91 13.75 1.77
CA LEU A 330 22.57 12.82 2.67
C LEU A 330 23.71 13.50 3.43
N GLU A 331 23.96 13.00 4.64
CA GLU A 331 25.11 13.39 5.44
C GLU A 331 25.90 12.14 5.83
N ALA A 332 27.19 12.13 5.51
CA ALA A 332 28.11 11.07 5.92
C ALA A 332 29.02 11.58 7.04
N GLU A 333 28.96 10.93 8.20
CA GLU A 333 29.90 11.18 9.30
C GLU A 333 30.95 10.08 9.32
N LYS A 334 32.20 10.41 8.97
CA LYS A 334 33.32 9.48 9.09
C LYS A 334 33.67 9.27 10.56
N THR A 335 33.56 8.03 11.02
CA THR A 335 33.86 7.62 12.40
C THR A 335 35.22 6.93 12.53
N ALA A 336 35.73 6.32 11.46
CA ALA A 336 37.09 5.78 11.43
C ALA A 336 37.70 5.79 10.02
N GLU A 337 39.04 5.86 9.99
CA GLU A 337 39.87 5.67 8.79
C GLU A 337 41.07 4.81 9.17
N ILE A 338 41.21 3.66 8.52
CA ILE A 338 42.21 2.65 8.88
C ILE A 338 43.02 2.29 7.63
N ASN A 339 44.31 2.64 7.66
CA ASN A 339 45.25 2.26 6.62
C ASN A 339 45.63 0.78 6.77
N ARG A 340 45.28 -0.04 5.78
CA ARG A 340 45.61 -1.47 5.74
C ARG A 340 46.63 -1.74 4.62
N ASN A 341 47.20 -2.94 4.61
CA ASN A 341 48.10 -3.33 3.54
C ASN A 341 47.31 -3.56 2.23
N GLY A 342 47.31 -2.56 1.36
CA GLY A 342 46.74 -2.61 0.01
C GLY A 342 45.34 -1.99 -0.15
N TYR A 343 44.74 -1.48 0.92
CA TYR A 343 43.51 -0.69 0.89
C TYR A 343 43.39 0.23 2.12
N ILE A 344 42.49 1.20 2.05
CA ILE A 344 42.04 2.02 3.18
C ILE A 344 40.61 1.59 3.52
N GLU A 345 40.33 1.45 4.81
CA GLU A 345 39.01 1.10 5.34
C GLU A 345 38.40 2.34 6.02
N PHE A 346 37.20 2.74 5.60
CA PHE A 346 36.46 3.85 6.20
C PHE A 346 35.20 3.32 6.89
N HIS A 347 34.91 3.87 8.07
CA HIS A 347 33.66 3.62 8.78
C HIS A 347 32.89 4.92 8.83
N GLU A 348 31.60 4.86 8.49
CA GLU A 348 30.76 6.03 8.34
C GLU A 348 29.37 5.78 8.91
N ILE A 349 28.74 6.83 9.43
CA ILE A 349 27.30 6.87 9.70
C ILE A 349 26.65 7.74 8.63
N LEU A 350 25.93 7.10 7.71
CA LEU A 350 25.19 7.78 6.65
C LEU A 350 23.79 8.11 7.13
N ARG A 351 23.39 9.38 7.03
CA ARG A 351 22.10 9.88 7.53
C ARG A 351 21.26 10.47 6.42
N TYR A 352 19.96 10.16 6.45
CA TYR A 352 18.95 10.84 5.65
C TYR A 352 17.94 11.51 6.58
N LYS A 353 18.26 12.75 6.99
CA LYS A 353 17.54 13.51 8.02
C LYS A 353 16.06 13.70 7.76
N GLN A 354 15.66 13.83 6.49
CA GLN A 354 14.26 14.04 6.11
C GLN A 354 13.32 12.96 6.67
N PHE A 355 13.82 11.73 6.82
CA PHE A 355 13.04 10.60 7.32
C PHE A 355 13.61 10.00 8.61
N GLY A 356 14.63 10.64 9.22
CA GLY A 356 15.23 10.18 10.47
C GLY A 356 15.94 8.83 10.35
N GLU A 357 16.52 8.53 9.19
CA GLU A 357 17.22 7.28 8.93
C GLU A 357 18.73 7.45 9.07
N GLU A 358 19.37 6.43 9.64
CA GLU A 358 20.82 6.36 9.83
C GLU A 358 21.28 4.95 9.48
N LEU A 359 22.44 4.82 8.84
CA LEU A 359 23.00 3.57 8.37
C LEU A 359 24.49 3.50 8.71
N PRO A 360 24.93 2.47 9.44
CA PRO A 360 26.34 2.22 9.61
C PRO A 360 26.93 1.57 8.37
N VAL A 361 27.88 2.26 7.76
CA VAL A 361 28.52 1.91 6.49
C VAL A 361 29.99 1.62 6.72
N VAL A 362 30.51 0.63 6.00
CA VAL A 362 31.94 0.44 5.82
C VAL A 362 32.28 0.49 4.33
N SER A 363 33.37 1.14 3.98
CA SER A 363 33.91 1.15 2.62
C SER A 363 35.40 0.82 2.59
N PHE A 364 35.81 0.18 1.50
CA PHE A 364 37.18 -0.25 1.24
C PHE A 364 37.66 0.38 -0.06
N PHE A 365 38.75 1.15 0.02
CA PHE A 365 39.34 1.85 -1.11
C PHE A 365 40.70 1.24 -1.49
N PRO A 366 40.91 0.79 -2.73
CA PRO A 366 42.15 0.09 -3.10
C PRO A 366 43.34 1.06 -3.18
N THR A 367 44.47 0.66 -2.58
CA THR A 367 45.74 1.43 -2.66
C THR A 367 46.85 0.66 -3.36
N LYS A 368 46.77 -0.67 -3.41
CA LYS A 368 47.74 -1.50 -4.16
C LYS A 368 47.52 -1.43 -5.67
N LYS A 369 46.26 -1.37 -6.10
CA LYS A 369 45.85 -1.19 -7.49
C LYS A 369 45.21 0.19 -7.61
N ALA A 370 45.53 0.94 -8.66
CA ALA A 370 44.88 2.22 -8.92
C ALA A 370 43.36 2.01 -9.05
N TRP A 371 42.59 2.84 -8.35
CA TRP A 371 41.13 2.81 -8.41
C TRP A 371 40.65 3.05 -9.84
N ASN A 372 39.76 2.20 -10.32
CA ASN A 372 39.25 2.23 -11.70
C ASN A 372 38.07 3.20 -11.89
N GLY A 373 37.59 3.84 -10.83
CA GLY A 373 36.41 4.69 -10.84
C GLY A 373 35.10 3.93 -10.61
N GLU A 374 35.15 2.64 -10.29
CA GLU A 374 33.98 1.78 -10.12
C GLU A 374 33.81 1.36 -8.65
N VAL A 375 32.56 1.32 -8.19
CA VAL A 375 32.18 0.96 -6.82
C VAL A 375 31.22 -0.23 -6.84
N VAL A 376 31.44 -1.20 -5.97
CA VAL A 376 30.51 -2.29 -5.69
C VAL A 376 29.82 -2.03 -4.35
N VAL A 377 28.51 -1.81 -4.38
CA VAL A 377 27.69 -1.82 -3.16
C VAL A 377 27.30 -3.27 -2.89
N TRP A 378 27.93 -3.86 -1.88
CA TRP A 378 27.71 -5.24 -1.44
C TRP A 378 26.75 -5.25 -0.26
N ILE A 379 25.58 -5.83 -0.46
CA ILE A 379 24.51 -5.93 0.53
C ILE A 379 24.29 -7.41 0.86
N ASP A 380 24.33 -7.74 2.14
CA ASP A 380 24.23 -9.11 2.63
C ASP A 380 23.12 -9.25 3.68
N GLY A 381 22.53 -10.45 3.78
CA GLY A 381 21.53 -10.76 4.79
C GLY A 381 22.04 -10.68 6.24
N THR A 382 23.36 -10.80 6.46
CA THR A 382 24.01 -10.65 7.78
C THR A 382 24.62 -9.26 7.98
N GLY A 383 24.38 -8.32 7.07
CA GLY A 383 24.90 -6.95 7.12
C GLY A 383 26.39 -6.86 6.75
N LYS A 384 27.04 -5.77 7.15
CA LYS A 384 28.42 -5.45 6.73
C LYS A 384 29.47 -6.42 7.30
N SER A 385 29.13 -7.20 8.32
CA SER A 385 29.98 -8.26 8.86
C SER A 385 30.42 -9.29 7.81
N SER A 386 29.60 -9.51 6.78
CA SER A 386 29.88 -10.43 5.65
C SER A 386 31.09 -10.00 4.80
N LEU A 387 31.50 -8.74 4.90
CA LEU A 387 32.64 -8.19 4.15
C LEU A 387 33.99 -8.59 4.77
N TYR A 388 33.96 -9.24 5.94
CA TYR A 388 35.13 -9.73 6.63
C TYR A 388 35.15 -11.27 6.71
N ASP A 389 36.34 -11.84 6.86
CA ASP A 389 36.56 -13.24 7.19
C ASP A 389 36.62 -13.46 8.71
N GLN A 390 36.82 -14.71 9.13
CA GLN A 390 36.90 -15.10 10.55
C GLN A 390 38.11 -14.50 11.29
N LYS A 391 39.08 -13.92 10.57
CA LYS A 391 40.28 -13.27 11.12
C LYS A 391 40.16 -11.74 11.10
N ASN A 392 38.97 -11.20 10.80
CA ASN A 392 38.71 -9.78 10.61
C ASN A 392 39.54 -9.14 9.47
N ALA A 393 40.01 -9.94 8.51
CA ALA A 393 40.49 -9.43 7.24
C ALA A 393 39.31 -9.30 6.27
N VAL A 394 39.46 -8.55 5.17
CA VAL A 394 38.43 -8.51 4.13
C VAL A 394 38.20 -9.90 3.55
N SER A 395 36.94 -10.23 3.25
CA SER A 395 36.58 -11.52 2.68
C SER A 395 37.22 -11.74 1.30
N SER A 396 37.36 -12.99 0.86
CA SER A 396 38.03 -13.31 -0.41
C SER A 396 37.39 -12.63 -1.62
N GLY A 397 36.07 -12.46 -1.63
CA GLY A 397 35.36 -11.74 -2.69
C GLY A 397 35.64 -10.23 -2.68
N VAL A 398 35.72 -9.62 -1.49
CA VAL A 398 36.10 -8.21 -1.35
C VAL A 398 37.55 -8.00 -1.79
N GLN A 399 38.46 -8.90 -1.37
CA GLN A 399 39.86 -8.85 -1.79
C GLN A 399 40.01 -8.98 -3.32
N GLN A 400 39.25 -9.87 -3.97
CA GLN A 400 39.26 -10.03 -5.43
C GLN A 400 38.86 -8.73 -6.15
N LEU A 401 37.86 -8.01 -5.64
CA LEU A 401 37.41 -6.73 -6.18
C LEU A 401 38.47 -5.62 -5.98
N LEU A 402 39.06 -5.54 -4.78
CA LEU A 402 40.12 -4.58 -4.47
C LEU A 402 41.37 -4.79 -5.35
N ASP A 403 41.78 -6.06 -5.56
CA ASP A 403 42.92 -6.40 -6.43
C ASP A 403 42.66 -6.04 -7.90
N ALA A 404 41.39 -6.00 -8.31
CA ALA A 404 40.95 -5.53 -9.62
C ALA A 404 40.76 -4.00 -9.71
N GLY A 405 40.96 -3.27 -8.61
CA GLY A 405 40.90 -1.81 -8.54
C GLY A 405 39.50 -1.23 -8.29
N PHE A 406 38.54 -2.05 -7.84
CA PHE A 406 37.21 -1.57 -7.41
C PHE A 406 37.27 -1.09 -5.97
N SER A 407 36.44 -0.11 -5.62
CA SER A 407 36.08 0.14 -4.23
C SER A 407 34.84 -0.69 -3.85
N VAL A 408 34.74 -1.11 -2.61
CA VAL A 408 33.61 -1.91 -2.10
C VAL A 408 32.99 -1.18 -0.92
N LEU A 409 31.66 -1.04 -0.92
CA LEU A 409 30.88 -0.42 0.15
C LEU A 409 29.80 -1.40 0.61
N GLY A 410 29.57 -1.49 1.91
CA GLY A 410 28.39 -2.18 2.43
C GLY A 410 27.97 -1.64 3.79
N ALA A 411 26.82 -2.09 4.27
CA ALA A 411 26.20 -1.52 5.45
C ALA A 411 25.43 -2.58 6.24
N ASP A 412 25.15 -2.26 7.50
CA ASP A 412 24.03 -2.89 8.18
C ASP A 412 22.76 -2.14 7.76
N LEU A 413 21.79 -2.85 7.17
CA LEU A 413 20.47 -2.28 6.92
C LEU A 413 19.60 -2.40 8.17
N ILE A 414 18.45 -1.74 8.19
CA ILE A 414 17.56 -1.80 9.35
C ILE A 414 17.28 -3.26 9.79
N TYR A 415 17.44 -3.50 11.09
CA TYR A 415 17.39 -4.83 11.71
C TYR A 415 18.45 -5.83 11.21
N GLN A 416 19.68 -5.36 10.98
CA GLN A 416 20.88 -6.16 10.78
C GLN A 416 22.04 -5.63 11.62
N GLY A 417 23.06 -6.46 11.88
CA GLY A 417 24.29 -6.09 12.58
C GLY A 417 24.08 -5.16 13.78
N GLU A 418 24.58 -3.93 13.70
CA GLU A 418 24.51 -2.93 14.79
C GLU A 418 23.08 -2.49 15.18
N PHE A 419 22.07 -2.77 14.37
CA PHE A 419 20.65 -2.55 14.77
C PHE A 419 20.10 -3.67 15.68
N LEU A 420 20.84 -4.75 15.89
CA LEU A 420 20.40 -5.91 16.65
C LEU A 420 20.91 -5.82 18.09
N ALA A 421 19.99 -5.65 19.05
CA ALA A 421 20.33 -5.52 20.47
C ALA A 421 21.05 -6.76 21.05
N ASP A 422 20.80 -7.96 20.50
CA ASP A 422 21.40 -9.23 20.94
C ASP A 422 22.15 -9.97 19.82
N GLY A 423 22.41 -9.29 18.69
CA GLY A 423 23.06 -9.89 17.52
C GLY A 423 22.24 -10.95 16.78
N LYS A 424 20.99 -11.20 17.16
CA LYS A 424 20.15 -12.22 16.50
C LYS A 424 19.31 -11.63 15.39
N PRO A 425 19.14 -12.33 14.26
CA PRO A 425 18.25 -11.89 13.19
C PRO A 425 16.83 -11.64 13.70
N LEU A 426 16.18 -10.60 13.18
CA LEU A 426 14.78 -10.31 13.50
C LEU A 426 13.89 -11.49 13.05
N PRO A 427 13.26 -12.24 13.98
CA PRO A 427 12.45 -13.39 13.59
C PRO A 427 11.10 -12.97 12.99
N GLU A 428 10.53 -11.88 13.51
CA GLU A 428 9.26 -11.31 13.07
C GLU A 428 9.30 -9.79 13.14
N ALA A 429 8.76 -9.14 12.11
CA ALA A 429 8.47 -7.73 12.12
C ALA A 429 7.53 -7.34 13.27
N ARG A 430 7.75 -6.14 13.80
CA ARG A 430 6.90 -5.54 14.81
C ARG A 430 5.51 -5.26 14.21
N LYS A 431 4.49 -5.44 15.06
CA LYS A 431 3.12 -4.98 14.77
C LYS A 431 2.74 -3.90 15.77
N VAL A 432 1.78 -3.06 15.40
CA VAL A 432 1.18 -2.12 16.36
C VAL A 432 0.51 -2.89 17.50
N ALA A 433 0.45 -2.27 18.68
CA ALA A 433 -0.22 -2.84 19.85
C ALA A 433 -1.74 -2.89 19.63
N ASN A 434 -2.20 -3.98 19.00
CA ASN A 434 -3.60 -4.26 18.75
C ASN A 434 -3.85 -5.77 18.98
N PRO A 435 -4.89 -6.16 19.74
CA PRO A 435 -5.20 -7.56 19.97
C PRO A 435 -5.63 -8.30 18.69
N ARG A 436 -6.06 -7.58 17.65
CA ARG A 436 -6.48 -8.12 16.36
C ARG A 436 -5.27 -8.31 15.43
N GLU A 437 -5.08 -9.52 14.95
CA GLU A 437 -3.95 -9.94 14.12
C GLU A 437 -4.18 -9.60 12.63
N PHE A 438 -4.32 -8.32 12.32
CA PHE A 438 -4.54 -7.84 10.95
C PHE A 438 -3.38 -6.95 10.49
N ALA A 439 -2.76 -7.34 9.37
CA ALA A 439 -1.67 -6.60 8.71
C ALA A 439 -2.01 -5.12 8.46
N GLY A 440 -3.24 -4.82 8.03
CA GLY A 440 -3.69 -3.44 7.74
C GLY A 440 -3.67 -2.49 8.95
N TYR A 441 -3.67 -2.98 10.20
CA TYR A 441 -3.46 -2.10 11.35
C TYR A 441 -2.01 -1.67 11.54
N THR A 442 -1.04 -2.44 11.02
CA THR A 442 0.38 -2.08 11.06
C THR A 442 0.81 -1.44 9.74
N TYR A 443 0.69 -2.19 8.64
CA TYR A 443 1.16 -1.75 7.33
C TYR A 443 0.19 -0.83 6.60
N GLY A 444 -1.00 -0.61 7.15
CA GLY A 444 -1.84 0.52 6.72
C GLY A 444 -1.23 1.87 7.08
N TYR A 445 -0.30 1.94 8.04
CA TYR A 445 0.25 3.19 8.56
C TYR A 445 1.78 3.24 8.52
N ASN A 446 2.45 2.10 8.32
CA ASN A 446 3.90 1.98 8.38
C ASN A 446 4.43 1.20 7.18
N HIS A 447 5.64 1.54 6.73
CA HIS A 447 6.37 0.70 5.78
C HIS A 447 6.71 -0.67 6.40
N SER A 448 6.73 -1.73 5.60
CA SER A 448 7.25 -3.03 6.06
C SER A 448 8.78 -2.98 6.18
N VAL A 449 9.35 -3.90 6.98
CA VAL A 449 10.82 -4.04 7.10
C VAL A 449 11.47 -4.22 5.73
N PHE A 450 10.82 -4.99 4.85
CA PHE A 450 11.25 -5.13 3.46
C PHE A 450 11.35 -3.77 2.76
N ALA A 451 10.29 -2.96 2.81
CA ALA A 451 10.28 -1.64 2.16
C ALA A 451 11.34 -0.70 2.76
N GLN A 452 11.54 -0.70 4.07
CA GLN A 452 12.59 0.08 4.73
C GLN A 452 14.00 -0.36 4.29
N ARG A 453 14.27 -1.67 4.18
CA ARG A 453 15.55 -2.16 3.62
C ARG A 453 15.75 -1.77 2.17
N VAL A 454 14.68 -1.65 1.39
CA VAL A 454 14.76 -1.05 0.04
C VAL A 454 15.13 0.42 0.12
N HIS A 455 14.59 1.19 1.08
CA HIS A 455 14.99 2.59 1.29
C HIS A 455 16.48 2.68 1.60
N ASP A 456 17.00 1.81 2.46
CA ASP A 456 18.43 1.77 2.80
C ASP A 456 19.28 1.50 1.55
N VAL A 457 18.90 0.53 0.71
CA VAL A 457 19.58 0.25 -0.57
C VAL A 457 19.61 1.49 -1.47
N LEU A 458 18.50 2.24 -1.55
CA LEU A 458 18.42 3.46 -2.35
C LEU A 458 19.35 4.55 -1.80
N THR A 459 19.44 4.69 -0.48
CA THR A 459 20.32 5.63 0.22
C THR A 459 21.79 5.30 -0.01
N LEU A 460 22.19 4.03 0.11
CA LEU A 460 23.58 3.60 -0.16
C LEU A 460 24.00 3.89 -1.60
N VAL A 461 23.13 3.63 -2.57
CA VAL A 461 23.44 3.91 -3.97
C VAL A 461 23.53 5.41 -4.22
N ALA A 462 22.64 6.22 -3.65
CA ALA A 462 22.72 7.67 -3.76
C ALA A 462 24.05 8.23 -3.20
N HIS A 463 24.53 7.71 -2.09
CA HIS A 463 25.83 8.10 -1.52
C HIS A 463 27.01 7.81 -2.47
N THR A 464 26.96 6.71 -3.23
CA THR A 464 27.99 6.48 -4.29
C THR A 464 27.95 7.49 -5.43
N GLN A 465 26.89 8.28 -5.56
CA GLN A 465 26.70 9.25 -6.65
C GLN A 465 27.05 10.69 -6.23
N GLU A 466 27.65 10.90 -5.06
CA GLU A 466 28.17 12.22 -4.68
C GLU A 466 29.29 12.64 -5.65
N GLU A 467 29.24 13.88 -6.14
CA GLU A 467 30.17 14.37 -7.16
C GLU A 467 31.63 14.32 -6.70
N GLU A 468 31.87 14.58 -5.41
CA GLU A 468 33.20 14.54 -4.80
C GLU A 468 33.85 13.14 -4.89
N HIS A 469 33.03 12.08 -4.91
CA HIS A 469 33.51 10.71 -5.04
C HIS A 469 34.00 10.39 -6.46
N GLN A 470 33.58 11.14 -7.49
CA GLN A 470 33.97 10.93 -8.90
C GLN A 470 33.73 9.50 -9.42
N VAL A 471 32.71 8.81 -8.88
CA VAL A 471 32.35 7.44 -9.27
C VAL A 471 31.81 7.43 -10.71
N LYS A 472 32.40 6.58 -11.56
CA LYS A 472 32.00 6.40 -12.95
C LYS A 472 30.87 5.38 -13.09
N LYS A 473 30.90 4.32 -12.28
CA LYS A 473 29.92 3.22 -12.32
C LYS A 473 29.70 2.63 -10.93
N THR A 474 28.44 2.36 -10.64
CA THR A 474 28.03 1.62 -9.44
C THR A 474 27.46 0.26 -9.83
N HIS A 475 27.89 -0.76 -9.09
CA HIS A 475 27.44 -2.15 -9.22
C HIS A 475 26.79 -2.61 -7.91
N LEU A 476 25.91 -3.61 -8.00
CA LEU A 476 25.27 -4.23 -6.84
C LEU A 476 25.67 -5.70 -6.71
N VAL A 477 25.97 -6.13 -5.49
CA VAL A 477 26.10 -7.54 -5.12
C VAL A 477 25.14 -7.79 -3.96
N ALA A 478 24.27 -8.80 -4.09
CA ALA A 478 23.32 -9.20 -3.06
C ALA A 478 23.49 -10.67 -2.70
N THR A 479 23.78 -10.96 -1.43
CA THR A 479 24.07 -12.32 -0.96
C THR A 479 23.29 -12.67 0.30
N ASN A 480 23.23 -13.96 0.63
CA ASN A 480 22.77 -14.50 1.91
C ASN A 480 21.37 -14.03 2.38
N GLY A 481 20.44 -13.79 1.46
CA GLY A 481 19.08 -13.36 1.77
C GLY A 481 18.78 -11.89 1.45
N ALA A 482 19.77 -11.16 0.92
CA ALA A 482 19.56 -9.78 0.48
C ALA A 482 18.92 -9.63 -0.90
N GLY A 483 18.89 -10.71 -1.70
CA GLY A 483 18.53 -10.64 -3.11
C GLY A 483 17.19 -9.98 -3.41
N ALA A 484 16.16 -10.24 -2.60
CA ALA A 484 14.82 -9.75 -2.87
C ALA A 484 14.68 -8.22 -2.71
N TYR A 485 15.20 -7.64 -1.63
CA TYR A 485 15.14 -6.18 -1.43
C TYR A 485 16.17 -5.43 -2.27
N VAL A 486 17.30 -6.05 -2.65
CA VAL A 486 18.19 -5.48 -3.68
C VAL A 486 17.54 -5.50 -5.06
N ALA A 487 16.80 -6.55 -5.43
CA ALA A 487 16.02 -6.58 -6.67
C ALA A 487 14.98 -5.45 -6.70
N ALA A 488 14.28 -5.22 -5.58
CA ALA A 488 13.34 -4.12 -5.44
C ALA A 488 14.00 -2.74 -5.56
N GLY A 489 15.14 -2.52 -4.89
CA GLY A 489 15.91 -1.28 -5.01
C GLY A 489 16.38 -1.05 -6.45
N ARG A 490 16.99 -2.06 -7.07
CA ARG A 490 17.42 -2.03 -8.47
C ARG A 490 16.29 -1.66 -9.43
N ALA A 491 15.08 -2.19 -9.22
CA ALA A 491 13.91 -1.88 -10.05
C ALA A 491 13.54 -0.38 -10.04
N GLN A 492 13.90 0.36 -8.98
CA GLN A 492 13.70 1.80 -8.85
C GLN A 492 14.91 2.62 -9.34
N LEU A 493 16.12 2.09 -9.22
CA LEU A 493 17.38 2.77 -9.57
C LEU A 493 17.64 2.85 -11.08
N GLY A 494 17.19 1.85 -11.85
CA GLY A 494 17.34 1.83 -13.31
C GLY A 494 18.80 2.06 -13.74
N LYS A 495 19.03 3.13 -14.52
CA LYS A 495 20.34 3.44 -15.12
C LYS A 495 21.46 3.79 -14.14
N ASN A 496 21.13 4.04 -12.88
CA ASN A 496 22.13 4.33 -11.85
C ASN A 496 22.97 3.10 -11.48
N ILE A 497 22.54 1.89 -11.91
CA ILE A 497 23.26 0.64 -11.68
C ILE A 497 23.77 0.07 -13.00
N THR A 498 25.07 -0.20 -13.07
CA THR A 498 25.72 -0.75 -14.27
C THR A 498 25.57 -2.26 -14.36
N ARG A 499 25.83 -3.00 -13.27
CA ARG A 499 25.65 -4.46 -13.19
C ARG A 499 25.16 -4.88 -11.83
N THR A 500 24.51 -6.03 -11.79
CA THR A 500 23.97 -6.56 -10.54
C THR A 500 24.16 -8.07 -10.47
N VAL A 501 24.74 -8.55 -9.37
CA VAL A 501 24.73 -9.97 -8.99
C VAL A 501 23.73 -10.14 -7.85
N ILE A 502 22.76 -11.04 -8.01
CA ILE A 502 21.73 -11.31 -6.99
C ILE A 502 21.67 -12.80 -6.72
N ASP A 503 21.89 -13.19 -5.47
CA ASP A 503 21.49 -14.49 -4.95
C ASP A 503 20.04 -14.45 -4.47
N THR A 504 19.15 -15.14 -5.18
CA THR A 504 17.74 -15.22 -4.80
C THR A 504 17.52 -16.24 -3.69
N LYS A 505 18.43 -17.21 -3.49
CA LYS A 505 18.24 -18.40 -2.65
C LYS A 505 16.91 -19.14 -2.90
N GLY A 506 16.34 -19.01 -4.09
CA GLY A 506 15.01 -19.55 -4.42
C GLY A 506 13.85 -18.82 -3.73
N PHE A 507 14.08 -17.67 -3.09
CA PHE A 507 13.04 -16.89 -2.40
C PHE A 507 11.92 -16.52 -3.37
N ARG A 508 10.69 -16.67 -2.91
CA ARG A 508 9.48 -16.14 -3.54
C ARG A 508 8.57 -15.58 -2.46
N PHE A 509 7.97 -14.42 -2.70
CA PHE A 509 7.01 -13.83 -1.77
C PHE A 509 5.84 -14.77 -1.50
N GLN A 510 5.39 -15.53 -2.51
CA GLN A 510 4.30 -16.49 -2.32
C GLN A 510 4.61 -17.57 -1.28
N GLN A 511 5.89 -17.83 -0.94
CA GLN A 511 6.26 -18.85 0.05
C GLN A 511 6.15 -18.34 1.50
N LEU A 512 5.93 -17.04 1.69
CA LEU A 512 5.78 -16.45 3.01
C LEU A 512 4.47 -16.92 3.67
N LYS A 513 4.58 -17.26 4.95
CA LYS A 513 3.48 -17.82 5.76
C LYS A 513 2.95 -16.85 6.82
N SER A 514 3.50 -15.64 6.87
CA SER A 514 3.15 -14.65 7.89
C SER A 514 3.34 -13.26 7.31
N PHE A 515 2.37 -12.38 7.55
CA PHE A 515 2.52 -10.95 7.26
C PHE A 515 3.59 -10.29 8.16
N ARG A 516 4.03 -10.98 9.22
CA ARG A 516 5.10 -10.51 10.11
C ARG A 516 6.48 -10.99 9.66
N ASP A 517 6.60 -11.75 8.57
CA ASP A 517 7.92 -12.10 8.04
C ASP A 517 8.69 -10.82 7.66
N PRO A 518 9.97 -10.65 8.04
CA PRO A 518 10.75 -9.47 7.63
C PRO A 518 10.86 -9.30 6.10
N GLY A 519 10.71 -10.37 5.33
CA GLY A 519 10.64 -10.39 3.88
C GLY A 519 9.27 -10.01 3.29
N PHE A 520 8.26 -9.77 4.13
CA PHE A 520 6.90 -9.45 3.70
C PHE A 520 6.78 -8.06 3.06
N LEU A 521 6.17 -8.02 1.87
CA LEU A 521 5.85 -6.81 1.14
C LEU A 521 4.41 -6.92 0.60
N PRO A 522 3.43 -6.16 1.13
CA PRO A 522 2.06 -6.17 0.63
C PRO A 522 1.99 -5.96 -0.89
N GLY A 523 1.19 -6.78 -1.57
CA GLY A 523 1.01 -6.69 -3.03
C GLY A 523 2.14 -7.24 -3.89
N ALA A 524 3.24 -7.76 -3.33
CA ALA A 524 4.34 -8.26 -4.13
C ALA A 524 3.94 -9.41 -5.08
N VAL A 525 3.08 -10.33 -4.64
CA VAL A 525 2.59 -11.44 -5.49
C VAL A 525 1.62 -10.92 -6.56
N LYS A 526 0.75 -9.96 -6.22
CA LYS A 526 -0.16 -9.33 -7.20
C LYS A 526 0.59 -8.84 -8.45
N TYR A 527 1.77 -8.26 -8.24
CA TYR A 527 2.56 -7.62 -9.29
C TYR A 527 3.70 -8.50 -9.83
N GLY A 528 3.59 -9.82 -9.68
CA GLY A 528 4.47 -10.79 -10.35
C GLY A 528 5.65 -11.32 -9.52
N ASP A 529 5.56 -11.22 -8.19
CA ASP A 529 6.52 -11.77 -7.22
C ASP A 529 7.96 -11.25 -7.47
N LEU A 530 8.99 -11.92 -6.97
CA LEU A 530 10.40 -11.58 -7.18
C LEU A 530 10.79 -11.52 -8.67
N PRO A 531 10.32 -12.41 -9.56
CA PRO A 531 10.63 -12.32 -10.99
C PRO A 531 10.29 -10.97 -11.62
N ALA A 532 9.17 -10.34 -11.23
CA ALA A 532 8.82 -9.02 -11.74
C ALA A 532 9.86 -7.95 -11.34
N LEU A 533 10.31 -7.95 -10.09
CA LEU A 533 11.33 -7.02 -9.59
C LEU A 533 12.67 -7.20 -10.32
N LEU A 534 13.09 -8.45 -10.55
CA LEU A 534 14.30 -8.79 -11.31
C LEU A 534 14.21 -8.29 -12.76
N ALA A 535 13.03 -8.40 -13.38
CA ALA A 535 12.77 -8.03 -14.76
C ALA A 535 12.69 -6.51 -14.99
N LEU A 536 12.16 -5.76 -14.01
CA LEU A 536 11.78 -4.35 -14.18
C LEU A 536 12.92 -3.45 -14.67
N ALA A 537 14.17 -3.72 -14.26
CA ALA A 537 15.34 -2.94 -14.63
C ALA A 537 16.05 -3.40 -15.93
N ALA A 538 15.41 -4.21 -16.79
CA ALA A 538 15.92 -4.43 -18.14
C ALA A 538 16.20 -3.08 -18.88
N PRO A 539 17.15 -2.98 -19.81
CA PRO A 539 18.10 -4.00 -20.23
C PRO A 539 19.33 -4.07 -19.32
N HIS A 540 19.34 -3.44 -18.14
CA HIS A 540 20.54 -3.39 -17.32
C HIS A 540 21.02 -4.81 -16.97
N PRO A 541 22.32 -5.10 -17.06
CA PRO A 541 22.85 -6.44 -16.83
C PRO A 541 22.46 -7.04 -15.46
N LEU A 542 22.18 -8.34 -15.43
CA LEU A 542 21.77 -9.09 -14.23
C LEU A 542 22.37 -10.51 -14.23
N TYR A 543 23.03 -10.86 -13.13
CA TYR A 543 23.59 -12.19 -12.90
C TYR A 543 22.90 -12.84 -11.70
N LEU A 544 22.24 -13.97 -11.91
CA LEU A 544 21.40 -14.64 -10.92
C LEU A 544 22.10 -15.87 -10.33
N LEU A 545 22.15 -15.90 -9.00
CA LEU A 545 22.51 -17.06 -8.20
C LEU A 545 21.23 -17.58 -7.52
N GLY A 546 21.21 -18.84 -7.11
CA GLY A 546 20.05 -19.44 -6.43
C GLY A 546 18.86 -19.78 -7.32
N GLU A 547 18.98 -19.61 -8.64
CA GLU A 547 17.96 -19.96 -9.66
C GLU A 547 18.32 -21.25 -10.44
N ASN A 548 19.30 -22.01 -9.96
CA ASN A 548 19.73 -23.31 -10.52
C ASN A 548 20.07 -23.31 -12.01
N GLY A 549 20.64 -22.21 -12.51
CA GLY A 549 21.01 -22.07 -13.93
C GLY A 549 19.85 -21.74 -14.87
N LYS A 550 18.63 -21.53 -14.35
CA LYS A 550 17.46 -21.16 -15.15
C LYS A 550 17.03 -19.72 -14.84
N VAL A 551 17.05 -18.85 -15.84
CA VAL A 551 16.47 -17.50 -15.71
C VAL A 551 14.94 -17.63 -15.58
N PRO A 552 14.29 -16.96 -14.61
CA PRO A 552 12.83 -17.03 -14.46
C PRO A 552 12.09 -16.59 -15.73
N ASP A 553 11.00 -17.27 -16.07
CA ASP A 553 10.33 -17.13 -17.37
C ASP A 553 9.89 -15.67 -17.66
N LEU A 554 9.36 -14.96 -16.66
CA LEU A 554 9.00 -13.54 -16.79
C LEU A 554 10.22 -12.64 -17.06
N VAL A 555 11.36 -12.94 -16.42
CA VAL A 555 12.62 -12.19 -16.64
C VAL A 555 13.11 -12.44 -18.06
N SER A 556 13.11 -13.69 -18.50
CA SER A 556 13.46 -14.08 -19.88
C SER A 556 12.57 -13.37 -20.91
N ALA A 557 11.26 -13.35 -20.70
CA ALA A 557 10.31 -12.66 -21.58
C ALA A 557 10.59 -11.15 -21.66
N VAL A 558 10.79 -10.48 -20.52
CA VAL A 558 11.05 -9.04 -20.47
C VAL A 558 12.37 -8.67 -21.13
N TYR A 559 13.47 -9.37 -20.88
CA TYR A 559 14.75 -9.09 -21.55
C TYR A 559 14.71 -9.48 -23.04
N GLY A 560 14.01 -10.56 -23.39
CA GLY A 560 13.79 -11.00 -24.77
C GLY A 560 13.00 -9.99 -25.60
N SER A 561 11.98 -9.36 -25.03
CA SER A 561 11.12 -8.35 -25.69
C SER A 561 11.87 -7.13 -26.25
N ILE A 562 13.12 -6.92 -25.81
CA ILE A 562 13.97 -5.82 -26.26
C ILE A 562 15.32 -6.28 -26.81
N GLU A 563 15.43 -7.56 -27.19
CA GLU A 563 16.62 -8.19 -27.77
C GLU A 563 17.85 -8.10 -26.84
N LYS A 564 17.62 -8.26 -25.53
CA LYS A 564 18.66 -8.20 -24.50
C LYS A 564 18.69 -9.45 -23.63
N ALA A 565 18.26 -10.59 -24.16
CA ALA A 565 18.32 -11.88 -23.45
C ALA A 565 19.74 -12.22 -22.97
N ASN A 566 20.78 -11.78 -23.69
CA ASN A 566 22.18 -11.93 -23.31
C ASN A 566 22.65 -11.01 -22.17
N GLN A 567 21.79 -10.15 -21.63
CA GLN A 567 22.11 -9.30 -20.47
C GLN A 567 21.64 -9.91 -19.14
N VAL A 568 21.01 -11.08 -19.19
CA VAL A 568 20.60 -11.81 -17.99
C VAL A 568 21.16 -13.23 -18.02
N HIS A 569 21.82 -13.62 -16.94
CA HIS A 569 22.42 -14.94 -16.78
C HIS A 569 21.98 -15.57 -15.48
N SER A 570 21.91 -16.89 -15.45
CA SER A 570 21.77 -17.66 -14.21
C SER A 570 22.88 -18.69 -14.14
N GLN A 571 23.57 -18.76 -13.00
CA GLN A 571 24.68 -19.66 -12.79
C GLN A 571 24.31 -20.76 -11.78
N PRO A 572 24.47 -22.05 -12.12
CA PRO A 572 24.32 -23.13 -11.16
C PRO A 572 25.61 -23.33 -10.33
N GLY A 573 25.45 -23.94 -9.15
CA GLY A 573 26.54 -24.52 -8.34
C GLY A 573 27.16 -23.61 -7.27
N ASN A 574 28.08 -24.18 -6.50
CA ASN A 574 28.65 -23.56 -5.28
C ASN A 574 29.64 -22.41 -5.57
N ASN A 575 30.20 -22.33 -6.77
CA ASN A 575 31.13 -21.27 -7.17
C ASN A 575 30.43 -20.07 -7.84
N ALA A 576 29.10 -20.00 -7.77
CA ALA A 576 28.32 -19.04 -8.54
C ALA A 576 28.62 -17.57 -8.16
N LEU A 577 28.88 -17.28 -6.88
CA LEU A 577 29.27 -15.93 -6.45
C LEU A 577 30.62 -15.51 -7.04
N GLN A 578 31.62 -16.39 -7.00
CA GLN A 578 32.94 -16.11 -7.58
C GLN A 578 32.86 -15.84 -9.09
N ALA A 579 32.03 -16.60 -9.81
CA ALA A 579 31.76 -16.35 -11.22
C ALA A 579 31.05 -15.00 -11.45
N GLY A 580 30.09 -14.63 -10.60
CA GLY A 580 29.40 -13.35 -10.67
C GLY A 580 30.33 -12.15 -10.38
N LEU A 581 31.23 -12.27 -9.40
CA LEU A 581 32.26 -11.26 -9.12
C LEU A 581 33.24 -11.13 -10.28
N GLN A 582 33.69 -12.26 -10.84
CA GLN A 582 34.54 -12.25 -12.02
C GLN A 582 33.84 -11.57 -13.21
N TRP A 583 32.54 -11.83 -13.39
CA TRP A 583 31.74 -11.17 -14.42
C TRP A 583 31.64 -9.65 -14.19
N ILE A 584 31.51 -9.17 -12.95
CA ILE A 584 31.62 -7.72 -12.66
C ILE A 584 32.98 -7.19 -13.13
N ILE A 585 34.07 -7.88 -12.79
CA ILE A 585 35.45 -7.46 -13.08
C ILE A 585 35.76 -7.43 -14.58
N THR A 586 35.36 -8.44 -15.35
CA THR A 586 35.83 -8.61 -16.74
C THR A 586 35.07 -7.80 -17.78
N GLY A 587 33.86 -7.35 -17.50
CA GLY A 587 33.01 -6.79 -18.56
C GLY A 587 32.16 -7.85 -19.25
N ASP A 588 31.61 -7.53 -20.42
CA ASP A 588 30.97 -8.50 -21.34
C ASP A 588 32.05 -9.16 -22.23
N ARG A 589 33.30 -9.24 -21.72
CA ARG A 589 34.46 -9.78 -22.45
C ARG A 589 34.59 -11.27 -22.25
#